data_AF-A0A942DPM8-F1
#
_entry.id   AF-A0A942DPM8-F1
#
_cell.length_a   1.000
_cell.length_b   1.000
_cell.length_c   1.000
_cell.angle_alpha   90.00
_cell.angle_beta   90.00
_cell.angle_gamma   90.00
#
_symmetry.space_group_name_H-M   'P 1'
#
loop_
_entity.id
_entity.type
_entity.pdbx_description
1 polymer ?
#
loop_
_entity_poly.entity_id
_entity_poly.type
_entity_poly.pdbx_seq_one_letter_code
_entity_poly.pdbx_strand_id
1 'polypeptide(L)'
;MVSLWIVIGLILATVSVSTLGAGFSVVGLAALFSGAAVAVMAMAGSLELAKFVLAAYLHQRWQQLNAIYKYYLVAAIVILSCITSLGIFGFLSDAYQGATAALATEGVKQDSLKKQQNSARAEIDRLNKSVEEIPATRITKRIEARKQVEPEIARLTKQIETLELQVTDSNLHVLELQKKVGPLVYISKAFNVDIDTVVKYLILLLVTVFDPLAICLVIATTGALETRRQAKEQTAAAGPAPDLANHPHGGTDEVLQMRFVDDNNDSAG
;
A
#
# COMPACT_ATOMS: atom_id res chain seq x y z
N MET A 1 19.95 25.71 -11.93
CA MET A 1 19.34 24.65 -12.77
C MET A 1 19.00 23.47 -11.89
N VAL A 2 17.79 22.91 -12.01
CA VAL A 2 17.44 21.63 -11.35
C VAL A 2 18.27 20.52 -12.00
N SER A 3 18.95 19.71 -11.20
CA SER A 3 19.79 18.61 -11.69
C SER A 3 18.96 17.56 -12.42
N LEU A 4 19.52 16.97 -13.49
CA LEU A 4 18.83 15.98 -14.33
C LEU A 4 18.32 14.77 -13.54
N TRP A 5 19.12 14.27 -12.60
CA TRP A 5 18.77 13.12 -11.78
C TRP A 5 17.54 13.39 -10.89
N ILE A 6 17.37 14.63 -10.40
CA ILE A 6 16.20 15.02 -9.59
C ILE A 6 14.94 14.99 -10.44
N VAL A 7 15.00 15.50 -11.66
CA VAL A 7 13.84 15.50 -12.57
C VAL A 7 13.42 14.08 -12.93
N ILE A 8 14.38 13.21 -13.23
CA ILE A 8 14.11 11.79 -13.49
C ILE A 8 13.51 11.13 -12.25
N GLY A 9 14.06 11.40 -11.07
CA GLY A 9 13.52 10.92 -9.79
C GLY A 9 12.09 11.38 -9.53
N LEU A 10 11.77 12.66 -9.79
CA LEU A 10 10.43 13.22 -9.64
C LEU A 10 9.42 12.56 -10.59
N ILE A 11 9.79 12.36 -11.86
CA ILE A 11 8.92 11.68 -12.84
C ILE A 11 8.64 10.24 -12.39
N LEU A 12 9.68 9.50 -12.02
CA LEU A 12 9.53 8.11 -11.57
C LEU A 12 8.67 8.00 -10.30
N ALA A 13 8.90 8.88 -9.32
CA ALA A 13 8.12 8.94 -8.10
C ALA A 13 6.65 9.29 -8.40
N THR A 14 6.41 10.29 -9.25
CA THR A 14 5.08 10.72 -9.66
C THR A 14 4.31 9.58 -10.33
N VAL A 15 4.93 8.92 -11.31
CA VAL A 15 4.29 7.81 -12.03
C VAL A 15 3.99 6.65 -11.09
N SER A 16 4.94 6.28 -10.23
CA SER A 16 4.77 5.16 -9.30
C SER A 16 3.66 5.41 -8.28
N VAL A 17 3.71 6.56 -7.59
CA VAL A 17 2.74 6.94 -6.56
C VAL A 17 1.35 7.12 -7.17
N SER A 18 1.25 7.80 -8.32
CA SER A 18 -0.04 8.05 -8.97
C SER A 18 -0.66 6.77 -9.51
N THR A 19 0.13 5.87 -10.10
CA THR A 19 -0.39 4.60 -10.66
C THR A 19 -0.88 3.67 -9.56
N LEU A 20 -0.09 3.49 -8.49
CA LEU A 20 -0.48 2.65 -7.36
C LEU A 20 -1.69 3.26 -6.62
N GLY A 21 -1.66 4.57 -6.38
CA GLY A 21 -2.76 5.31 -5.75
C GLY A 21 -4.08 5.17 -6.51
N ALA A 22 -4.05 5.47 -7.81
CA ALA A 22 -5.22 5.34 -8.66
C ALA A 22 -5.71 3.89 -8.74
N GLY A 23 -4.80 2.92 -8.88
CA GLY A 23 -5.14 1.50 -8.92
C GLY A 23 -5.87 1.03 -7.65
N PHE A 24 -5.32 1.33 -6.47
CA PHE A 24 -5.95 0.97 -5.20
C PHE A 24 -7.26 1.73 -4.96
N SER A 25 -7.31 3.02 -5.31
CA SER A 25 -8.52 3.84 -5.23
C SER A 25 -9.67 3.25 -6.05
N VAL A 26 -9.41 2.95 -7.32
CA VAL A 26 -10.40 2.42 -8.27
C VAL A 26 -10.94 1.07 -7.83
N VAL A 27 -10.07 0.15 -7.41
CA VAL A 27 -10.49 -1.18 -6.93
C VAL A 27 -11.27 -1.07 -5.62
N GLY A 28 -10.83 -0.22 -4.68
CA GLY A 28 -11.50 -0.05 -3.40
C GLY A 28 -12.87 0.61 -3.52
N LEU A 29 -13.03 1.61 -4.39
CA LEU A 29 -14.34 2.18 -4.71
C LEU A 29 -15.25 1.15 -5.37
N ALA A 30 -14.72 0.32 -6.28
CA ALA A 30 -15.51 -0.73 -6.94
C ALA A 30 -16.03 -1.79 -5.95
N ALA A 31 -15.25 -2.12 -4.91
CA ALA A 31 -15.65 -3.04 -3.85
C ALA A 31 -16.87 -2.53 -3.07
N LEU A 32 -17.02 -1.21 -2.90
CA LEU A 32 -18.18 -0.60 -2.23
C LEU A 32 -19.49 -0.71 -3.04
N PHE A 33 -19.38 -0.90 -4.36
CA PHE A 33 -20.52 -0.95 -5.28
C PHE A 33 -20.52 -2.24 -6.11
N SER A 34 -20.55 -3.39 -5.42
CA SER A 34 -20.46 -4.72 -6.03
C SER A 34 -21.47 -4.99 -7.16
N GLY A 35 -22.64 -4.36 -7.12
CA GLY A 35 -23.66 -4.46 -8.18
C GLY A 35 -23.34 -3.70 -9.48
N ALA A 36 -22.34 -2.81 -9.50
CA ALA A 36 -21.97 -1.99 -10.66
C ALA A 36 -20.45 -1.75 -10.75
N ALA A 37 -19.64 -2.70 -10.29
CA ALA A 37 -18.20 -2.55 -10.11
C ALA A 37 -17.48 -2.03 -11.36
N VAL A 38 -17.79 -2.56 -12.55
CA VAL A 38 -17.14 -2.14 -13.81
C VAL A 38 -17.43 -0.67 -14.15
N ALA A 39 -18.67 -0.22 -13.95
CA ALA A 39 -19.06 1.16 -14.21
C ALA A 39 -18.36 2.12 -13.21
N VAL A 40 -18.30 1.73 -11.94
CA VAL A 40 -17.60 2.49 -10.90
C VAL A 40 -16.10 2.55 -11.17
N MET A 41 -15.49 1.45 -11.63
CA MET A 41 -14.07 1.45 -11.99
C MET A 41 -13.76 2.43 -13.13
N ALA A 42 -14.58 2.42 -14.18
CA ALA A 42 -14.41 3.34 -15.31
C ALA A 42 -14.56 4.81 -14.87
N MET A 43 -15.57 5.11 -14.06
CA MET A 43 -15.79 6.44 -13.50
C MET A 43 -14.63 6.86 -12.60
N ALA A 44 -14.27 6.06 -11.59
CA ALA A 44 -13.20 6.35 -10.64
C ALA A 44 -11.87 6.56 -11.37
N GLY A 45 -11.55 5.73 -12.36
CA GLY A 45 -10.34 5.89 -13.18
C GLY A 45 -10.30 7.22 -13.91
N SER A 46 -11.43 7.66 -14.48
CA SER A 46 -11.52 8.98 -15.13
C SER A 46 -11.33 10.14 -14.15
N LEU A 47 -11.86 10.01 -12.92
CA LEU A 47 -11.75 11.03 -11.87
C LEU A 47 -10.31 11.15 -11.34
N GLU A 48 -9.61 10.04 -11.15
CA GLU A 48 -8.19 10.03 -10.77
C GLU A 48 -7.33 10.71 -11.83
N LEU A 49 -7.54 10.39 -13.11
CA LEU A 49 -6.80 11.02 -14.21
C LEU A 49 -7.09 12.53 -14.27
N ALA A 50 -8.36 12.92 -14.17
CA ALA A 50 -8.77 14.31 -14.20
C ALA A 50 -8.09 15.12 -13.08
N LYS A 51 -7.99 14.58 -11.87
CA LYS A 51 -7.32 15.23 -10.71
C LYS A 51 -5.90 15.69 -11.06
N PHE A 52 -5.09 14.82 -11.67
CA PHE A 52 -3.71 15.15 -12.00
C PHE A 52 -3.58 16.14 -13.16
N VAL A 53 -4.44 16.02 -14.18
CA VAL A 53 -4.49 16.98 -15.29
C VAL A 53 -4.87 18.37 -14.78
N LEU A 54 -5.87 18.45 -13.90
CA LEU A 54 -6.30 19.71 -13.30
C LEU A 54 -5.24 20.30 -12.36
N ALA A 55 -4.53 19.47 -11.59
CA ALA A 55 -3.43 19.92 -10.73
C ALA A 55 -2.28 20.52 -11.55
N ALA A 56 -1.86 19.84 -12.62
CA ALA A 56 -0.83 20.34 -13.53
C ALA A 56 -1.27 21.63 -14.24
N TYR A 57 -2.51 21.68 -14.72
CA TYR A 57 -3.07 22.87 -15.38
C TYR A 57 -3.16 24.07 -14.43
N LEU A 58 -3.65 23.85 -13.21
CA LEU A 58 -3.77 24.89 -12.18
C LEU A 58 -2.40 25.49 -11.84
N HIS A 59 -1.36 24.65 -11.75
CA HIS A 59 0.02 25.13 -11.53
C HIS A 59 0.51 25.98 -12.70
N GLN A 60 0.39 25.47 -13.93
CA GLN A 60 0.90 26.15 -15.12
C GLN A 60 0.22 27.49 -15.40
N ARG A 61 -1.08 27.61 -15.13
CA ARG A 61 -1.87 28.82 -15.41
C ARG A 61 -2.20 29.64 -14.16
N TRP A 62 -1.50 29.41 -13.04
CA TRP A 62 -1.83 30.03 -11.75
C TRP A 62 -2.01 31.56 -11.82
N GLN A 63 -1.17 32.28 -12.55
CA GLN A 63 -1.25 33.75 -12.66
C GLN A 63 -2.28 34.25 -13.68
N GLN A 64 -2.75 33.40 -14.59
CA GLN A 64 -3.59 33.80 -15.73
C GLN A 64 -5.08 33.54 -15.50
N LEU A 65 -5.44 32.75 -14.47
CA LEU A 65 -6.82 32.40 -14.18
C LEU A 65 -7.54 33.49 -13.37
N ASN A 66 -8.86 33.60 -13.56
CA ASN A 66 -9.73 34.40 -12.71
C ASN A 66 -9.85 33.76 -11.32
N ALA A 67 -9.97 34.58 -10.26
CA ALA A 67 -10.00 34.10 -8.88
C ALA A 67 -11.09 33.05 -8.62
N ILE A 68 -12.31 33.26 -9.13
CA ILE A 68 -13.43 32.31 -9.00
C ILE A 68 -13.06 30.92 -9.54
N TYR A 69 -12.44 30.88 -10.72
CA TYR A 69 -12.06 29.63 -11.37
C TYR A 69 -10.91 28.93 -10.63
N LYS A 70 -9.96 29.69 -10.04
CA LYS A 70 -8.92 29.12 -9.18
C LYS A 70 -9.52 28.40 -7.96
N TYR A 71 -10.43 29.06 -7.24
CA TYR A 71 -11.06 28.45 -6.07
C TYR A 71 -11.86 27.20 -6.43
N TYR A 72 -12.59 27.22 -7.55
CA TYR A 72 -13.30 26.05 -8.04
C TYR A 72 -12.35 24.88 -8.32
N LEU A 73 -11.24 25.11 -9.05
CA LEU A 73 -10.26 24.06 -9.34
C LEU A 73 -9.59 23.51 -8.08
N VAL A 74 -9.20 24.37 -7.14
CA VAL A 74 -8.64 23.93 -5.86
C VAL A 74 -9.64 23.07 -5.10
N ALA A 75 -10.89 23.52 -4.97
CA ALA A 75 -11.94 22.76 -4.30
C ALA A 75 -12.20 21.42 -5.00
N ALA A 76 -12.27 21.40 -6.33
CA ALA A 76 -12.43 20.18 -7.11
C ALA A 76 -11.29 19.19 -6.87
N ILE A 77 -10.03 19.65 -6.90
CA ILE A 77 -8.86 18.81 -6.62
C ILE A 77 -8.92 18.24 -5.20
N VAL A 78 -9.27 19.05 -4.21
CA VAL A 78 -9.41 18.60 -2.81
C VAL A 78 -10.50 17.55 -2.67
N ILE A 79 -11.67 17.77 -3.27
CA ILE A 79 -12.78 16.79 -3.24
C ILE A 79 -12.37 15.49 -3.95
N LEU A 80 -11.72 15.59 -5.12
CA LEU A 80 -11.21 14.42 -5.84
C LEU A 80 -10.17 13.67 -5.00
N SER A 81 -9.28 14.37 -4.28
CA SER A 81 -8.38 13.74 -3.31
C SER A 81 -9.13 13.04 -2.19
N CYS A 82 -10.18 13.62 -1.63
CA CYS A 82 -10.99 12.91 -0.64
C CYS A 82 -11.62 11.63 -1.22
N ILE A 83 -12.07 11.66 -2.47
CA ILE A 83 -12.61 10.47 -3.15
C ILE A 83 -11.53 9.40 -3.34
N THR A 84 -10.33 9.78 -3.77
CA THR A 84 -9.18 8.87 -3.88
C THR A 84 -8.85 8.22 -2.55
N SER A 85 -8.83 9.05 -1.51
CA SER A 85 -8.60 8.63 -0.14
C SER A 85 -9.63 7.60 0.33
N LEU A 86 -10.91 7.84 0.05
CA LEU A 86 -11.99 6.89 0.32
C LEU A 86 -11.81 5.58 -0.47
N GLY A 87 -11.38 5.67 -1.73
CA GLY A 87 -11.07 4.49 -2.55
C GLY A 87 -9.96 3.64 -1.93
N ILE A 88 -8.80 4.25 -1.61
CA ILE A 88 -7.68 3.55 -0.99
C ILE A 88 -8.10 2.95 0.37
N PHE A 89 -8.89 3.71 1.15
CA PHE A 89 -9.45 3.22 2.41
C PHE A 89 -10.30 1.97 2.20
N GLY A 90 -11.19 1.99 1.20
CA GLY A 90 -12.02 0.83 0.84
C GLY A 90 -11.19 -0.39 0.50
N PHE A 91 -10.14 -0.23 -0.32
CA PHE A 91 -9.24 -1.32 -0.70
C PHE A 91 -8.51 -1.95 0.49
N LEU A 92 -7.88 -1.11 1.33
CA LEU A 92 -7.13 -1.59 2.50
C LEU A 92 -8.05 -2.19 3.57
N SER A 93 -9.24 -1.61 3.75
CA SER A 93 -10.22 -2.11 4.71
C SER A 93 -10.80 -3.46 4.26
N ASP A 94 -11.11 -3.63 2.98
CA ASP A 94 -11.59 -4.90 2.41
C ASP A 94 -10.53 -6.01 2.58
N ALA A 95 -9.27 -5.72 2.25
CA ALA A 95 -8.17 -6.67 2.42
C ALA A 95 -7.98 -7.11 3.88
N TYR A 96 -8.11 -6.17 4.83
CA TYR A 96 -8.05 -6.47 6.26
C TYR A 96 -9.27 -7.28 6.73
N GLN A 97 -10.48 -6.83 6.37
CA GLN A 97 -11.72 -7.52 6.73
C GLN A 97 -11.76 -8.95 6.19
N GLY A 98 -11.27 -9.18 4.97
CA GLY A 98 -11.14 -10.52 4.40
C GLY A 98 -10.24 -11.44 5.23
N ALA A 99 -9.11 -10.93 5.74
CA ALA A 99 -8.22 -11.70 6.62
C ALA A 99 -8.88 -12.02 7.98
N THR A 100 -9.57 -11.04 8.58
CA THR A 100 -10.25 -11.21 9.87
C THR A 100 -11.47 -12.14 9.77
N ALA A 101 -12.23 -12.05 8.69
CA ALA A 101 -13.35 -12.94 8.40
C ALA A 101 -12.88 -14.38 8.15
N ALA A 102 -11.76 -14.56 7.45
CA ALA A 102 -11.14 -15.87 7.26
C ALA A 102 -10.70 -16.48 8.61
N LEU A 103 -10.09 -15.69 9.50
CA LEU A 103 -9.74 -16.12 10.85
C LEU A 103 -10.95 -16.57 11.66
N ALA A 104 -12.03 -15.78 11.64
CA ALA A 104 -13.27 -16.13 12.33
C ALA A 104 -13.87 -17.42 11.78
N THR A 105 -13.85 -17.61 10.45
CA THR A 105 -14.36 -18.81 9.79
C THR A 105 -13.55 -20.05 10.16
N GLU A 106 -12.22 -19.96 10.14
CA GLU A 106 -11.35 -21.07 10.58
C GLU A 106 -11.55 -21.40 12.06
N GLY A 107 -11.76 -20.40 12.92
CA GLY A 107 -12.11 -20.62 14.33
C GLY A 107 -13.40 -21.43 14.50
N VAL A 108 -14.46 -21.07 13.76
CA VAL A 108 -15.74 -21.83 13.77
C VAL A 108 -15.56 -23.25 13.24
N LYS A 109 -14.76 -23.43 12.18
CA LYS A 109 -14.44 -24.75 11.62
C LYS A 109 -13.70 -25.61 12.64
N GLN A 110 -12.71 -25.07 13.34
CA GLN A 110 -11.99 -25.76 14.41
C GLN A 110 -12.92 -26.21 15.54
N ASP A 111 -13.83 -25.34 15.97
CA ASP A 111 -14.81 -25.68 17.01
C ASP A 111 -15.74 -26.81 16.56
N SER A 112 -16.15 -26.81 15.29
CA SER A 112 -16.95 -27.90 14.71
C SER A 112 -16.18 -29.23 14.67
N LEU A 113 -14.91 -29.21 14.22
CA LEU A 113 -14.06 -30.39 14.16
C LEU A 113 -13.81 -30.98 15.57
N LYS A 114 -13.52 -30.12 16.55
CA LYS A 114 -13.34 -30.54 17.95
C LYS A 114 -14.62 -31.13 18.54
N LYS A 115 -15.79 -30.56 18.23
CA LYS A 115 -17.08 -31.13 18.64
C LYS A 115 -17.30 -32.53 18.05
N GLN A 116 -17.01 -32.73 16.76
CA GLN A 116 -17.10 -34.04 16.12
C GLN A 116 -16.13 -35.05 16.75
N GLN A 117 -14.90 -34.62 17.05
CA GLN A 117 -13.91 -35.45 17.73
C GLN A 117 -14.38 -35.87 19.13
N ASN A 118 -14.92 -34.93 19.91
CA ASN A 118 -15.44 -35.21 21.25
C ASN A 118 -16.63 -36.16 21.22
N SER A 119 -17.55 -36.01 20.25
CA SER A 119 -18.66 -36.94 20.07
C SER A 119 -18.18 -38.36 19.70
N ALA A 120 -17.21 -38.48 18.80
CA ALA A 120 -16.64 -39.78 18.43
C ALA A 120 -15.91 -40.44 19.61
N ARG A 121 -15.17 -39.67 20.42
CA ARG A 121 -14.52 -40.15 21.65
C ARG A 121 -15.56 -40.61 22.68
N ALA A 122 -16.61 -39.83 22.90
CA ALA A 122 -17.68 -40.19 23.82
C ALA A 122 -18.42 -41.47 23.38
N GLU A 123 -18.56 -41.71 22.08
CA GLU A 123 -19.14 -42.95 21.56
C GLU A 123 -18.20 -44.16 21.78
N ILE A 124 -16.90 -44.00 21.54
CA ILE A 124 -15.90 -45.03 21.89
C ILE A 124 -15.96 -45.36 23.39
N ASP A 125 -16.07 -44.35 24.25
CA ASP A 125 -16.14 -44.55 25.71
C ASP A 125 -17.43 -45.28 26.12
N ARG A 126 -18.57 -44.94 25.50
CA ARG A 126 -19.84 -45.65 25.71
C ARG A 126 -19.76 -47.11 25.28
N LEU A 127 -19.18 -47.36 24.11
CA LEU A 127 -18.97 -48.70 23.57
C LEU A 127 -18.06 -49.53 24.49
N ASN A 128 -16.95 -48.97 24.97
CA ASN A 128 -16.07 -49.64 25.94
C ASN A 128 -16.79 -49.94 27.26
N LYS A 129 -17.53 -48.97 27.80
CA LYS A 129 -18.28 -49.13 29.05
C LYS A 129 -19.34 -50.23 28.93
N SER A 130 -20.03 -50.33 27.79
CA SER A 130 -21.03 -51.38 27.55
C SER A 130 -20.44 -52.80 27.64
N VAL A 131 -19.16 -52.96 27.28
CA VAL A 131 -18.43 -54.23 27.39
C VAL A 131 -17.95 -54.47 28.83
N GLU A 132 -17.56 -53.42 29.55
CA GLU A 132 -17.12 -53.48 30.96
C GLU A 132 -18.25 -53.79 31.93
N GLU A 133 -19.48 -53.35 31.63
CA GLU A 133 -20.68 -53.66 32.44
C GLU A 133 -21.03 -55.16 32.43
N ILE A 134 -20.47 -55.96 31.51
CA ILE A 134 -20.64 -57.41 31.49
C ILE A 134 -19.82 -58.01 32.65
N PRO A 135 -20.45 -58.77 33.57
CA PRO A 135 -19.76 -59.35 34.73
C PRO A 135 -18.51 -60.15 34.33
N ALA A 136 -17.41 -59.96 35.05
CA ALA A 136 -16.13 -60.63 34.78
C ALA A 136 -16.23 -62.17 34.82
N THR A 137 -17.23 -62.72 35.50
CA THR A 137 -17.54 -64.15 35.53
C THR A 137 -18.06 -64.71 34.20
N ARG A 138 -18.56 -63.85 33.29
CA ARG A 138 -19.10 -64.24 31.97
C ARG A 138 -18.10 -63.97 30.83
N ILE A 139 -16.90 -64.55 30.96
CA ILE A 139 -15.77 -64.36 30.02
C ILE A 139 -16.20 -64.52 28.56
N THR A 140 -16.88 -65.61 28.20
CA THR A 140 -17.28 -65.90 26.81
C THR A 140 -18.22 -64.84 26.22
N LYS A 141 -19.19 -64.34 27.00
CA LYS A 141 -20.10 -63.27 26.54
C LYS A 141 -19.38 -61.94 26.39
N ARG A 142 -18.41 -61.65 27.26
CA ARG A 142 -17.61 -60.44 27.20
C ARG A 142 -16.66 -60.42 26.00
N ILE A 143 -16.05 -61.56 25.66
CA ILE A 143 -15.21 -61.71 24.45
C ILE A 143 -16.05 -61.49 23.18
N GLU A 144 -17.23 -62.10 23.10
CA GLU A 144 -18.11 -61.93 21.95
C GLU A 144 -18.60 -60.49 21.78
N ALA A 145 -19.05 -59.85 22.87
CA ALA A 145 -19.43 -58.44 22.87
C ALA A 145 -18.26 -57.53 22.43
N ARG A 146 -17.05 -57.81 22.91
CA ARG A 146 -15.85 -57.06 22.51
C ARG A 146 -15.59 -57.19 21.01
N LYS A 147 -15.66 -58.42 20.48
CA LYS A 147 -15.43 -58.69 19.05
C LYS A 147 -16.42 -57.97 18.13
N GLN A 148 -17.66 -57.75 18.58
CA GLN A 148 -18.68 -57.00 17.83
C GLN A 148 -18.44 -55.49 17.86
N VAL A 149 -17.90 -54.97 18.96
CA VAL A 149 -17.66 -53.54 19.18
C VAL A 149 -16.32 -53.07 18.59
N GLU A 150 -15.31 -53.95 18.57
CA GLU A 150 -13.96 -53.69 18.04
C GLU A 150 -13.94 -53.01 16.64
N PRO A 151 -14.69 -53.47 15.62
CA PRO A 151 -14.68 -52.83 14.30
C PRO A 151 -15.26 -51.40 14.32
N GLU A 152 -16.25 -51.13 15.16
CA GLU A 152 -16.84 -49.81 15.30
C GLU A 152 -15.88 -48.85 16.00
N ILE A 153 -15.20 -49.31 17.06
CA ILE A 153 -14.12 -48.55 17.72
C ILE A 153 -13.00 -48.25 16.73
N ALA A 154 -12.58 -49.23 15.93
CA ALA A 154 -11.53 -49.02 14.91
C ALA A 154 -11.96 -47.98 13.87
N ARG A 155 -13.22 -48.01 13.43
CA ARG A 155 -13.77 -47.02 12.48
C ARG A 155 -13.79 -45.61 13.10
N LEU A 156 -14.29 -45.46 14.32
CA LEU A 156 -14.34 -44.18 15.03
C LEU A 156 -12.93 -43.65 15.34
N THR A 157 -11.99 -44.53 15.67
CA THR A 157 -10.57 -44.16 15.89
C THR A 157 -9.94 -43.61 14.61
N LYS A 158 -10.17 -44.27 13.47
CA LYS A 158 -9.72 -43.78 12.17
C LYS A 158 -10.38 -42.44 11.81
N GLN A 159 -11.66 -42.25 12.15
CA GLN A 159 -12.34 -40.97 11.97
C GLN A 159 -11.73 -39.87 12.85
N ILE A 160 -11.34 -40.18 14.09
CA ILE A 160 -10.65 -39.23 14.96
C ILE A 160 -9.30 -38.82 14.37
N GLU A 161 -8.54 -39.78 13.84
CA GLU A 161 -7.25 -39.51 13.19
C GLU A 161 -7.41 -38.57 11.99
N THR A 162 -8.41 -38.78 11.13
CA THR A 162 -8.67 -37.89 9.99
C THR A 162 -9.15 -36.51 10.42
N LEU A 163 -9.95 -36.41 11.49
CA LEU A 163 -10.34 -35.13 12.09
C LEU A 163 -9.14 -34.40 12.71
N GLU A 164 -8.21 -35.12 13.33
CA GLU A 164 -7.01 -34.56 13.94
C GLU A 164 -6.04 -33.98 12.90
N LEU A 165 -5.92 -34.63 11.74
CA LEU A 165 -5.21 -34.08 10.59
C LEU A 165 -5.88 -32.77 10.10
N GLN A 166 -7.20 -32.74 10.00
CA GLN A 166 -7.93 -31.52 9.59
C GLN A 166 -7.81 -30.37 10.61
N VAL A 167 -7.78 -30.68 11.91
CA VAL A 167 -7.54 -29.68 12.96
C VAL A 167 -6.12 -29.13 12.85
N THR A 168 -5.13 -29.99 12.60
CA THR A 168 -3.73 -29.59 12.41
C THR A 168 -3.58 -28.69 11.19
N ASP A 169 -4.18 -29.06 10.06
CA ASP A 169 -4.21 -28.25 8.85
C ASP A 169 -4.86 -26.88 9.09
N SER A 170 -6.03 -26.86 9.74
CA SER A 170 -6.72 -25.60 10.08
C SER A 170 -5.90 -24.74 11.06
N ASN A 171 -5.15 -25.33 11.99
CA ASN A 171 -4.23 -24.59 12.88
C ASN A 171 -3.11 -23.92 12.12
N LEU A 172 -2.57 -24.56 11.09
CA LEU A 172 -1.55 -23.95 10.23
C LEU A 172 -2.14 -22.73 9.48
N HIS A 173 -3.35 -22.85 8.93
CA HIS A 173 -4.04 -21.72 8.30
C HIS A 173 -4.31 -20.57 9.27
N VAL A 174 -4.79 -20.86 10.49
CA VAL A 174 -4.98 -19.83 11.53
C VAL A 174 -3.66 -19.13 11.85
N LEU A 175 -2.57 -19.87 11.98
CA LEU A 175 -1.25 -19.30 12.25
C LEU A 175 -0.78 -18.38 11.12
N GLU A 176 -0.97 -18.76 9.86
CA GLU A 176 -0.65 -17.93 8.70
C GLU A 176 -1.45 -16.63 8.67
N LEU A 177 -2.76 -16.72 8.95
CA LEU A 177 -3.64 -15.56 9.00
C LEU A 177 -3.31 -14.65 10.21
N GLN A 178 -2.99 -15.24 11.37
CA GLN A 178 -2.57 -14.49 12.55
C GLN A 178 -1.27 -13.72 12.32
N LYS A 179 -0.31 -14.28 11.56
CA LYS A 179 0.91 -13.55 11.18
C LYS A 179 0.59 -12.26 10.42
N LYS A 180 -0.45 -12.25 9.58
CA LYS A 180 -0.86 -11.06 8.80
C LYS A 180 -1.43 -9.95 9.67
N VAL A 181 -2.15 -10.29 10.73
CA VAL A 181 -2.80 -9.31 11.63
C VAL A 181 -2.04 -9.05 12.94
N GLY A 182 -1.00 -9.84 13.22
CA GLY A 182 -0.25 -9.81 14.49
C GLY A 182 0.30 -8.45 14.91
N PRO A 183 0.96 -7.67 14.02
CA PRO A 183 1.41 -6.32 14.37
C PRO A 183 0.27 -5.39 14.79
N LEU A 184 -0.89 -5.49 14.15
CA LEU A 184 -2.07 -4.68 14.47
C LEU A 184 -2.65 -5.06 15.84
N VAL A 185 -2.67 -6.36 16.16
CA VAL A 185 -3.05 -6.87 17.49
C VAL A 185 -2.13 -6.31 18.58
N TYR A 186 -0.83 -6.23 18.31
CA TYR A 186 0.12 -5.66 19.26
C TYR A 186 -0.16 -4.18 19.53
N ILE A 187 -0.39 -3.39 18.47
CA ILE A 187 -0.75 -1.96 18.58
C ILE A 187 -2.08 -1.81 19.35
N SER A 188 -3.10 -2.61 19.00
CA SER A 188 -4.39 -2.63 19.70
C SER A 188 -4.23 -2.87 21.21
N LYS A 189 -3.42 -3.86 21.60
CA LYS A 189 -3.14 -4.14 23.01
C LYS A 189 -2.35 -3.03 23.69
N ALA A 190 -1.38 -2.43 23.00
CA ALA A 190 -0.56 -1.35 23.55
C ALA A 190 -1.36 -0.07 23.85
N PHE A 191 -2.35 0.24 23.00
CA PHE A 191 -3.19 1.43 23.15
C PHE A 191 -4.54 1.15 23.81
N ASN A 192 -4.84 -0.11 24.16
CA ASN A 192 -6.12 -0.55 24.72
C ASN A 192 -7.33 -0.11 23.88
N VAL A 193 -7.23 -0.28 22.56
CA VAL A 193 -8.28 0.07 21.58
C VAL A 193 -8.56 -1.13 20.70
N ASP A 194 -9.79 -1.27 20.21
CA ASP A 194 -10.15 -2.35 19.29
C ASP A 194 -9.26 -2.36 18.04
N ILE A 195 -8.91 -3.56 17.57
CA ILE A 195 -8.04 -3.75 16.40
C ILE A 195 -8.62 -3.04 15.17
N ASP A 196 -9.94 -3.12 14.98
CA ASP A 196 -10.61 -2.48 13.86
C ASP A 196 -10.49 -0.95 13.92
N THR A 197 -10.50 -0.38 15.12
CA THR A 197 -10.27 1.06 15.34
C THR A 197 -8.83 1.45 15.02
N VAL A 198 -7.86 0.65 15.46
CA VAL A 198 -6.45 0.85 15.12
C VAL A 198 -6.24 0.83 13.61
N VAL A 199 -6.81 -0.17 12.93
CA VAL A 199 -6.70 -0.31 11.47
C VAL A 199 -7.34 0.87 10.75
N LYS A 200 -8.54 1.28 11.17
CA LYS A 200 -9.21 2.45 10.61
C LYS A 200 -8.36 3.70 10.69
N TYR A 201 -7.78 4.01 11.85
CA TYR A 201 -6.92 5.19 12.00
C TYR A 201 -5.58 5.04 11.29
N LEU A 202 -5.00 3.84 11.24
CA LEU A 202 -3.77 3.58 10.51
C LEU A 202 -3.96 3.81 9.01
N ILE A 203 -5.04 3.28 8.42
CA ILE A 203 -5.38 3.51 7.02
C ILE A 203 -5.65 5.00 6.78
N LEU A 204 -6.40 5.67 7.66
CA LEU A 204 -6.68 7.10 7.55
C LEU A 204 -5.38 7.94 7.57
N LEU A 205 -4.43 7.59 8.44
CA LEU A 205 -3.11 8.21 8.52
C LEU A 205 -2.34 8.05 7.20
N LEU A 206 -2.27 6.82 6.67
CA LEU A 206 -1.56 6.54 5.42
C LEU A 206 -2.16 7.33 4.25
N VAL A 207 -3.48 7.30 4.13
CA VAL A 207 -4.23 7.92 3.05
C VAL A 207 -4.11 9.45 3.08
N THR A 208 -4.19 10.05 4.27
CA THR A 208 -4.07 11.51 4.46
C THR A 208 -2.71 12.04 4.00
N VAL A 209 -1.64 11.24 4.10
CA VAL A 209 -0.30 11.61 3.63
C VAL A 209 -0.13 11.33 2.14
N PHE A 210 -0.66 10.21 1.67
CA PHE A 210 -0.41 9.71 0.32
C PHE A 210 -1.05 10.59 -0.77
N ASP A 211 -2.26 11.10 -0.56
CA ASP A 211 -2.96 11.90 -1.57
C ASP A 211 -2.34 13.29 -1.82
N PRO A 212 -2.05 14.10 -0.78
CA PRO A 212 -1.33 15.36 -0.96
C PRO A 212 0.05 15.16 -1.58
N LEU A 213 0.75 14.06 -1.22
CA LEU A 213 2.05 13.72 -1.77
C LEU A 213 1.98 13.51 -3.29
N ALA A 214 0.97 12.78 -3.79
CA ALA A 214 0.81 12.52 -5.22
C ALA A 214 0.62 13.83 -6.02
N ILE A 215 -0.22 14.75 -5.52
CA ILE A 215 -0.44 16.05 -6.15
C ILE A 215 0.83 16.91 -6.12
N CYS A 216 1.51 16.97 -4.97
CA CYS A 216 2.76 17.71 -4.83
C CYS A 216 3.84 17.21 -5.79
N LEU A 217 3.92 15.89 -6.00
CA LEU A 217 4.86 15.29 -6.95
C LEU A 217 4.56 15.67 -8.40
N VAL A 218 3.28 15.70 -8.80
CA VAL A 218 2.88 16.18 -10.13
C VAL A 218 3.27 17.65 -10.31
N ILE A 219 2.94 18.50 -9.35
CA ILE A 219 3.26 19.93 -9.38
C ILE A 219 4.78 20.15 -9.44
N ALA A 220 5.55 19.44 -8.60
CA ALA A 220 7.00 19.53 -8.56
C ALA A 220 7.64 19.06 -9.88
N THR A 221 7.14 17.97 -10.47
CA THR A 221 7.58 17.47 -11.78
C THR A 221 7.36 18.52 -12.86
N THR A 222 6.16 19.11 -12.94
CA THR A 222 5.83 20.12 -13.94
C THR A 222 6.70 21.37 -13.79
N GLY A 223 6.85 21.90 -12.56
CA GLY A 223 7.69 23.07 -12.32
C GLY A 223 9.19 22.84 -12.59
N ALA A 224 9.69 21.64 -12.27
CA ALA A 224 11.08 21.28 -12.54
C ALA A 224 11.38 21.18 -14.06
N LEU A 225 10.43 20.67 -14.85
CA LEU A 225 10.56 20.61 -16.30
C LEU A 225 10.52 22.00 -16.94
N GLU A 226 9.63 22.89 -16.47
CA GLU A 226 9.52 24.26 -16.95
C GLU A 226 10.83 25.05 -16.73
N THR A 227 11.39 24.96 -15.52
CA THR A 227 12.65 25.64 -15.17
C THR A 227 13.80 25.20 -16.09
N ARG A 228 13.86 23.91 -16.45
CA ARG A 228 14.89 23.38 -17.35
C ARG A 228 14.65 23.76 -18.81
N ARG A 229 13.40 23.88 -19.24
CA ARG A 229 13.06 24.39 -20.57
C ARG A 229 13.54 25.83 -20.75
N GLN A 230 13.23 26.69 -19.78
CA GLN A 230 13.66 28.10 -19.76
C GLN A 230 15.20 28.22 -19.74
N ALA A 231 15.89 27.41 -18.95
CA ALA A 231 17.35 27.40 -18.93
C ALA A 231 17.96 27.02 -20.30
N LYS A 232 17.37 26.01 -20.98
CA LYS A 232 17.83 25.58 -22.31
C LYS A 232 17.55 26.63 -23.39
N GLU A 233 16.40 27.31 -23.32
CA GLU A 233 16.04 28.42 -24.22
C GLU A 233 17.03 29.59 -24.04
N GLN A 234 17.39 29.94 -22.80
CA GLN A 234 18.38 30.99 -22.52
C GLN A 234 19.80 30.64 -23.02
N THR A 235 20.25 29.40 -22.84
CA THR A 235 21.55 28.95 -23.39
C THR A 235 21.56 28.92 -24.91
N ALA A 236 20.45 28.53 -25.55
CA ALA A 236 20.34 28.52 -27.01
C ALA A 236 20.32 29.94 -27.61
N ALA A 237 19.71 30.90 -26.90
CA ALA A 237 19.67 32.31 -27.31
C ALA A 237 21.03 33.03 -27.15
N ALA A 238 21.94 32.53 -26.30
CA ALA A 238 23.23 33.16 -26.03
C ALA A 238 24.30 32.96 -27.13
N GLY A 239 24.07 32.07 -28.11
CA GLY A 239 25.02 31.79 -29.20
C GLY A 239 26.32 31.10 -28.75
N PRO A 240 27.13 30.52 -29.67
CA PRO A 240 28.44 29.98 -29.33
C PRO A 240 29.37 31.13 -28.91
N ALA A 241 30.17 30.92 -27.86
CA ALA A 241 31.21 31.88 -27.47
C ALA A 241 32.13 32.19 -28.68
N PRO A 242 32.56 33.45 -28.86
CA PRO A 242 33.42 33.81 -29.98
C PRO A 242 34.70 32.98 -29.93
N ASP A 243 35.00 32.32 -31.04
CA ASP A 243 36.19 31.51 -31.25
C ASP A 243 37.43 32.42 -31.19
N LEU A 244 38.19 32.34 -30.09
CA LEU A 244 39.44 33.08 -29.90
C LEU A 244 40.62 32.46 -30.68
N ALA A 245 40.38 31.49 -31.58
CA ALA A 245 41.44 30.75 -32.28
C ALA A 245 41.75 31.23 -33.70
N ASN A 246 41.57 32.51 -34.02
CA ASN A 246 42.03 33.08 -35.31
C ASN A 246 42.71 34.45 -35.14
N HIS A 247 43.94 34.43 -34.62
CA HIS A 247 44.89 35.49 -34.89
C HIS A 247 45.74 35.09 -36.10
N PRO A 248 45.67 35.81 -37.24
CA PRO A 248 46.59 35.58 -38.34
C PRO A 248 47.99 36.02 -37.91
N HIS A 249 48.96 35.13 -38.06
CA HIS A 249 50.38 35.45 -37.95
C HIS A 249 50.76 36.53 -38.99
N GLY A 250 51.22 37.67 -38.52
CA GLY A 250 51.70 38.77 -39.37
C GLY A 250 52.65 39.70 -38.60
N GLY A 251 53.95 39.42 -38.75
CA GLY A 251 55.11 40.32 -38.73
C GLY A 251 55.10 41.64 -37.95
N THR A 252 56.05 41.70 -37.01
CA THR A 252 57.09 42.74 -36.81
C THR A 252 56.71 44.18 -36.41
N ASP A 253 57.39 44.55 -35.31
CA ASP A 253 57.96 45.85 -34.95
C ASP A 253 57.15 46.82 -34.06
N GLU A 254 57.79 47.11 -32.91
CA GLU A 254 57.83 48.40 -32.20
C GLU A 254 56.54 48.86 -31.47
N VAL A 255 56.49 49.29 -30.20
CA VAL A 255 57.49 49.78 -29.23
C VAL A 255 56.95 49.55 -27.80
N LEU A 256 57.85 49.24 -26.87
CA LEU A 256 57.72 49.45 -25.42
C LEU A 256 56.99 50.75 -25.04
N GLN A 257 56.11 50.72 -24.03
CA GLN A 257 56.24 51.59 -22.84
C GLN A 257 55.54 50.96 -21.63
N MET A 258 56.34 50.52 -20.66
CA MET A 258 55.93 50.38 -19.26
C MET A 258 55.56 51.76 -18.71
N ARG A 259 54.45 51.84 -17.96
CA ARG A 259 54.23 52.92 -17.00
C ARG A 259 53.69 52.35 -15.70
N PHE A 260 54.62 52.16 -14.76
CA PHE A 260 54.33 52.05 -13.34
C PHE A 260 53.78 53.40 -12.85
N VAL A 261 52.66 53.38 -12.13
CA VAL A 261 52.25 54.44 -11.21
C VAL A 261 51.79 53.73 -9.95
N ASP A 262 52.67 53.73 -8.94
CA ASP A 262 52.32 53.40 -7.56
C ASP A 262 51.56 54.58 -6.94
N ASP A 263 50.40 54.27 -6.37
CA ASP A 263 49.66 55.13 -5.45
C ASP A 263 50.44 55.22 -4.13
N ASN A 264 50.80 56.42 -3.71
CA ASN A 264 51.04 56.70 -2.30
C ASN A 264 50.58 58.12 -1.99
N ASN A 265 49.38 58.18 -1.43
CA ASN A 265 48.75 59.38 -0.90
C ASN A 265 49.02 59.48 0.62
N ASP A 266 49.13 60.73 1.07
CA ASP A 266 48.96 61.24 2.42
C ASP A 266 50.06 61.01 3.49
N SER A 267 50.90 62.03 3.67
CA SER A 267 51.10 62.61 5.01
C SER A 267 51.66 64.05 4.95
N ALA A 268 51.13 64.87 5.87
CA ALA A 268 51.60 66.17 6.37
C ALA A 268 51.01 67.45 5.76
N GLY A 269 50.27 68.17 6.61
CA GLY A 269 49.77 69.53 6.43
C GLY A 269 48.71 69.88 7.46
#